data_AF-A0A428Q375-F1
#
_entry.id   AF-A0A428Q375-F1
#
_cell.length_a   1.000
_cell.length_b   1.000
_cell.length_c   1.000
_cell.angle_alpha   90.00
_cell.angle_beta   90.00
_cell.angle_gamma   90.00
#
_symmetry.space_group_name_H-M   'P 1'
#
loop_
_entity.id
_entity.type
_entity.pdbx_description
1 polymer ?
#
loop_
_entity_poly.entity_id
_entity_poly.type
_entity_poly.pdbx_seq_one_letter_code
_entity_poly.pdbx_strand_id
1 'polypeptide(L)'
;MTSFWDPENLLRVTDDLRSQAGEIKCLGKMRYNARCRLNIPEANLSEVRPLLGAMSQVKPESITNETLQRLARLCLCIEYHSNQAEQVVSHWTRVLETATQHHQRLLDMENSSSDEIQILKRDIALKNDECKDLRRKLDREIASNAQQNDEWEDKSDEMTTKITHLEQQLSRSENRLTVTEAAISDQEQAKQTLLEQNKEESAARIETEEENVILQSRLKTSEDKLEASEDKLKANEDKLKRAHEENENLTKYLATVRESNEVGFQACQDEISQLKATVQNLTKERDDKDAKLKTSEDKLKIVREEKKNLIKELATVGESNEVGFQACQDEISQLKTTVQGLTRERDDKDTKLQEYHAQLGKQLAQNTLLDDRIASLEQTQAQLEASIVSCWMHSFWAWTTRFKGRRSKPQLVEGNMELKTYA
;
A
#
# COMPACT_ATOMS: atom_id res chain seq x y z
N MET A 1 -109.66 -59.00 7.35
CA MET A 1 -108.75 -59.74 8.24
C MET A 1 -107.62 -60.26 7.39
N THR A 2 -106.37 -60.17 7.84
CA THR A 2 -105.21 -60.76 7.15
C THR A 2 -105.12 -62.24 7.50
N SER A 3 -105.20 -63.12 6.51
CA SER A 3 -104.90 -64.53 6.69
C SER A 3 -103.42 -64.73 7.03
N PHE A 4 -103.13 -65.68 7.92
CA PHE A 4 -101.77 -66.06 8.29
C PHE A 4 -101.09 -66.89 7.19
N TRP A 5 -101.88 -67.69 6.47
CA TRP A 5 -101.48 -68.49 5.32
C TRP A 5 -102.70 -68.76 4.43
N ASP A 6 -102.44 -69.26 3.22
CA ASP A 6 -103.48 -69.67 2.27
C ASP A 6 -103.63 -71.21 2.28
N PRO A 7 -104.64 -71.76 2.99
CA PRO A 7 -104.88 -73.20 3.03
C PRO A 7 -105.48 -73.74 1.73
N GLU A 8 -106.12 -72.91 0.91
CA GLU A 8 -106.72 -73.36 -0.34
C GLU A 8 -105.62 -73.66 -1.37
N ASN A 9 -104.66 -72.74 -1.53
CA ASN A 9 -103.50 -72.92 -2.40
C ASN A 9 -102.49 -73.92 -1.81
N LEU A 10 -102.13 -73.84 -0.53
CA LEU A 10 -101.10 -74.73 0.05
C LEU A 10 -101.54 -76.20 0.05
N LEU A 11 -102.81 -76.48 0.33
CA LEU A 11 -103.37 -77.84 0.30
C LEU A 11 -103.89 -78.24 -1.09
N ARG A 12 -103.80 -77.34 -2.09
CA ARG A 12 -104.25 -77.52 -3.48
C ARG A 12 -105.73 -77.92 -3.59
N VAL A 13 -106.58 -77.28 -2.78
CA VAL A 13 -108.02 -77.60 -2.72
C VAL A 13 -108.74 -77.11 -3.98
N THR A 14 -108.42 -75.93 -4.52
CA THR A 14 -108.78 -75.57 -5.90
C THR A 14 -107.75 -76.13 -6.91
N ASP A 15 -108.06 -76.01 -8.19
CA ASP A 15 -107.31 -76.63 -9.29
C ASP A 15 -106.72 -75.53 -10.20
N ASP A 16 -105.38 -75.43 -10.19
CA ASP A 16 -104.49 -74.37 -10.71
C ASP A 16 -105.11 -73.29 -11.63
N LEU A 17 -105.20 -72.04 -11.12
CA LEU A 17 -105.20 -70.71 -11.79
C LEU A 17 -106.12 -70.42 -13.01
N ARG A 18 -106.76 -71.43 -13.61
CA ARG A 18 -107.57 -71.35 -14.84
C ARG A 18 -109.00 -71.84 -14.63
N SER A 19 -109.27 -72.53 -13.52
CA SER A 19 -110.63 -72.87 -13.09
C SER A 19 -111.37 -71.57 -12.73
N GLN A 20 -112.68 -71.50 -13.00
CA GLN A 20 -113.45 -70.31 -12.62
C GLN A 20 -113.46 -70.17 -11.09
N ALA A 21 -113.33 -68.93 -10.60
CA ALA A 21 -113.02 -68.66 -9.20
C ALA A 21 -114.08 -69.25 -8.25
N GLY A 22 -113.71 -70.30 -7.50
CA GLY A 22 -114.57 -71.00 -6.55
C GLY A 22 -114.99 -72.43 -6.93
N GLU A 23 -114.60 -72.96 -8.10
CA GLU A 23 -114.78 -74.37 -8.46
C GLU A 23 -113.78 -75.30 -7.73
N ILE A 24 -114.28 -76.14 -6.82
CA ILE A 24 -113.48 -77.19 -6.17
C ILE A 24 -113.80 -78.55 -6.82
N LYS A 25 -112.78 -79.14 -7.44
CA LYS A 25 -112.84 -80.49 -8.03
C LYS A 25 -112.45 -81.53 -6.98
N CYS A 26 -113.01 -82.73 -7.06
CA CYS A 26 -112.68 -83.83 -6.18
C CYS A 26 -111.16 -84.10 -6.11
N LEU A 27 -110.61 -84.20 -4.90
CA LEU A 27 -109.17 -84.44 -4.66
C LEU A 27 -108.72 -85.88 -4.96
N GLY A 28 -109.68 -86.79 -5.18
CA GLY A 28 -109.42 -88.20 -5.41
C GLY A 28 -108.56 -88.43 -6.66
N LYS A 29 -107.71 -89.44 -6.60
CA LYS A 29 -106.83 -89.85 -7.69
C LYS A 29 -107.45 -91.02 -8.45
N MET A 30 -107.62 -90.81 -9.75
CA MET A 30 -107.93 -91.87 -10.71
C MET A 30 -106.69 -92.74 -10.99
N ARG A 31 -106.85 -93.75 -11.86
CA ARG A 31 -105.72 -94.43 -12.51
C ARG A 31 -104.77 -93.40 -13.13
N TYR A 32 -103.46 -93.68 -13.11
CA TYR A 32 -102.38 -92.76 -13.52
C TYR A 32 -102.22 -91.49 -12.67
N ASN A 33 -102.67 -91.49 -11.39
CA ASN A 33 -102.54 -90.38 -10.43
C ASN A 33 -103.23 -89.06 -10.83
N ALA A 34 -104.01 -89.04 -11.91
CA ALA A 34 -104.76 -87.84 -12.33
C ALA A 34 -105.86 -87.49 -11.31
N ARG A 35 -105.99 -86.19 -11.00
CA ARG A 35 -107.06 -85.66 -10.14
C ARG A 35 -108.44 -85.94 -10.74
N CYS A 36 -109.41 -86.25 -9.89
CA CYS A 36 -110.78 -86.48 -10.30
C CYS A 36 -111.41 -85.20 -10.88
N ARG A 37 -112.05 -85.34 -12.05
CA ARG A 37 -112.69 -84.22 -12.77
C ARG A 37 -114.12 -83.90 -12.32
N LEU A 38 -114.64 -84.62 -11.34
CA LEU A 38 -115.98 -84.36 -10.80
C LEU A 38 -115.92 -83.15 -9.86
N ASN A 39 -116.77 -82.15 -10.12
CA ASN A 39 -116.96 -81.02 -9.21
C ASN A 39 -117.61 -81.51 -7.91
N ILE A 40 -117.23 -80.89 -6.80
CA ILE A 40 -117.82 -81.18 -5.48
C ILE A 40 -119.17 -80.47 -5.35
N PRO A 41 -120.24 -81.11 -4.81
CA PRO A 41 -121.56 -80.49 -4.71
C PRO A 41 -121.56 -79.21 -3.85
N GLU A 42 -122.34 -78.19 -4.23
CA GLU A 42 -122.38 -76.89 -3.54
C GLU A 42 -122.70 -77.00 -2.04
N ALA A 43 -123.47 -78.01 -1.61
CA ALA A 43 -123.68 -78.31 -0.20
C ALA A 43 -122.36 -78.52 0.56
N ASN A 44 -121.44 -79.31 0.00
CA ASN A 44 -120.10 -79.49 0.57
C ASN A 44 -119.27 -78.21 0.44
N LEU A 45 -119.37 -77.47 -0.68
CA LEU A 45 -118.64 -76.21 -0.88
C LEU A 45 -119.02 -75.16 0.18
N SER A 46 -120.27 -75.16 0.64
CA SER A 46 -120.77 -74.29 1.70
C SER A 46 -120.15 -74.59 3.07
N GLU A 47 -119.65 -75.81 3.31
CA GLU A 47 -118.84 -76.15 4.49
C GLU A 47 -117.34 -75.96 4.27
N VAL A 48 -116.83 -76.27 3.07
CA VAL A 48 -115.39 -76.19 2.74
C VAL A 48 -114.87 -74.75 2.82
N ARG A 49 -115.61 -73.77 2.26
CA ARG A 49 -115.15 -72.36 2.25
C ARG A 49 -115.01 -71.78 3.68
N PRO A 50 -115.97 -71.94 4.62
CA PRO A 50 -115.78 -71.57 6.02
C PRO A 50 -114.68 -72.35 6.73
N LEU A 51 -114.50 -73.64 6.43
CA LEU A 51 -113.47 -74.47 7.06
C LEU A 51 -112.05 -74.00 6.66
N LEU A 52 -111.82 -73.75 5.37
CA LEU A 52 -110.59 -73.12 4.88
C LEU A 52 -110.42 -71.69 5.43
N GLY A 53 -111.52 -70.92 5.51
CA GLY A 53 -111.54 -69.61 6.15
C GLY A 53 -111.01 -69.67 7.58
N ALA A 54 -111.52 -70.58 8.41
CA ALA A 54 -111.07 -70.79 9.78
C ALA A 54 -109.59 -71.25 9.84
N MET A 55 -109.19 -72.19 8.98
CA MET A 55 -107.80 -72.66 8.88
C MET A 55 -106.82 -71.52 8.56
N SER A 56 -107.21 -70.56 7.71
CA SER A 56 -106.37 -69.40 7.34
C SER A 56 -106.08 -68.42 8.49
N GLN A 57 -106.87 -68.46 9.58
CA GLN A 57 -106.74 -67.55 10.73
C GLN A 57 -105.92 -68.16 11.88
N VAL A 58 -105.55 -69.45 11.78
CA VAL A 58 -104.70 -70.15 12.76
C VAL A 58 -103.42 -70.61 12.08
N LYS A 59 -102.39 -70.97 12.86
CA LYS A 59 -101.14 -71.49 12.30
C LYS A 59 -101.33 -72.89 11.67
N PRO A 60 -100.52 -73.26 10.65
CA PRO A 60 -100.41 -74.64 10.15
C PRO A 60 -100.20 -75.68 11.25
N GLU A 61 -99.36 -75.34 12.24
CA GLU A 61 -99.07 -76.11 13.46
C GLU A 61 -100.32 -76.50 14.28
N SER A 62 -101.38 -75.70 14.21
CA SER A 62 -102.59 -75.83 15.03
C SER A 62 -103.72 -76.59 14.33
N ILE A 63 -103.51 -77.05 13.10
CA ILE A 63 -104.52 -77.81 12.34
C ILE A 63 -104.52 -79.27 12.79
N THR A 64 -105.64 -79.73 13.35
CA THR A 64 -105.76 -81.12 13.82
C THR A 64 -106.05 -82.09 12.67
N ASN A 65 -105.73 -83.37 12.85
CA ASN A 65 -106.00 -84.39 11.83
C ASN A 65 -107.50 -84.59 11.60
N GLU A 66 -108.36 -84.34 12.60
CA GLU A 66 -109.82 -84.37 12.47
C GLU A 66 -110.32 -83.22 11.57
N THR A 67 -109.72 -82.03 11.69
CA THR A 67 -109.98 -80.89 10.79
C THR A 67 -109.62 -81.24 9.36
N LEU A 68 -108.43 -81.82 9.13
CA LEU A 68 -108.03 -82.31 7.81
C LEU A 68 -108.94 -83.42 7.29
N GLN A 69 -109.38 -84.36 8.14
CA GLN A 69 -110.22 -85.47 7.71
C GLN A 69 -111.66 -85.05 7.41
N ARG A 70 -112.19 -84.02 8.10
CA ARG A 70 -113.46 -83.36 7.70
C ARG A 70 -113.31 -82.70 6.33
N LEU A 71 -112.27 -81.88 6.14
CA LEU A 71 -112.00 -81.20 4.87
C LEU A 71 -111.83 -82.21 3.72
N ALA A 72 -111.07 -83.29 3.94
CA ALA A 72 -110.84 -84.33 2.94
C ALA A 72 -112.14 -85.05 2.54
N ARG A 73 -113.01 -85.40 3.51
CA ARG A 73 -114.31 -86.02 3.23
C ARG A 73 -115.24 -85.10 2.44
N LEU A 74 -115.26 -83.81 2.73
CA LEU A 74 -116.06 -82.82 1.97
C LEU A 74 -115.53 -82.64 0.54
N CYS A 75 -114.21 -82.69 0.35
CA CYS A 75 -113.53 -82.49 -0.95
C CYS A 75 -113.31 -83.79 -1.76
N LEU A 76 -114.01 -84.88 -1.43
CA LEU A 76 -113.98 -86.15 -2.16
C LEU A 76 -115.38 -86.54 -2.65
N CYS A 77 -115.51 -87.03 -3.88
CA CYS A 77 -116.79 -87.51 -4.38
C CYS A 77 -117.16 -88.86 -3.75
N ILE A 78 -118.37 -88.93 -3.21
CA ILE A 78 -118.88 -90.03 -2.38
C ILE A 78 -118.82 -91.37 -3.13
N GLU A 79 -119.20 -91.35 -4.41
CA GLU A 79 -119.36 -92.51 -5.29
C GLU A 79 -118.06 -93.27 -5.61
N TYR A 80 -116.91 -92.58 -5.69
CA TYR A 80 -115.69 -93.14 -6.29
C TYR A 80 -114.42 -93.00 -5.45
N HIS A 81 -114.31 -91.99 -4.58
CA HIS A 81 -113.06 -91.67 -3.89
C HIS A 81 -113.21 -91.42 -2.38
N SER A 82 -114.38 -91.71 -1.80
CA SER A 82 -114.65 -91.56 -0.36
C SER A 82 -113.67 -92.33 0.55
N ASN A 83 -113.13 -93.46 0.06
CA ASN A 83 -112.10 -94.25 0.74
C ASN A 83 -110.67 -93.65 0.67
N GLN A 84 -110.42 -92.61 -0.12
CA GLN A 84 -109.10 -91.98 -0.24
C GLN A 84 -108.84 -90.87 0.78
N ALA A 85 -109.80 -90.59 1.69
CA ALA A 85 -109.70 -89.51 2.67
C ALA A 85 -108.42 -89.56 3.51
N GLU A 86 -108.01 -90.74 3.99
CA GLU A 86 -106.79 -90.90 4.79
C GLU A 86 -105.50 -90.62 3.99
N GLN A 87 -105.51 -90.92 2.68
CA GLN A 87 -104.38 -90.62 1.79
C GLN A 87 -104.25 -89.12 1.52
N VAL A 88 -105.38 -88.43 1.40
CA VAL A 88 -105.44 -86.96 1.27
C VAL A 88 -104.97 -86.30 2.57
N VAL A 89 -105.45 -86.75 3.74
CA VAL A 89 -104.98 -86.27 5.05
C VAL A 89 -103.49 -86.49 5.21
N SER A 90 -102.98 -87.71 4.99
CA SER A 90 -101.55 -88.02 5.14
C SER A 90 -100.65 -87.20 4.20
N HIS A 91 -101.13 -86.86 3.00
CA HIS A 91 -100.44 -85.91 2.12
C HIS A 91 -100.43 -84.49 2.70
N TRP A 92 -101.57 -84.00 3.20
CA TRP A 92 -101.70 -82.67 3.77
C TRP A 92 -100.93 -82.48 5.06
N THR A 93 -100.91 -83.45 5.98
CA THR A 93 -100.10 -83.40 7.21
C THR A 93 -98.62 -83.15 6.86
N ARG A 94 -98.07 -83.86 5.87
CA ARG A 94 -96.68 -83.66 5.40
C ARG A 94 -96.43 -82.30 4.76
N VAL A 95 -97.43 -81.74 4.06
CA VAL A 95 -97.35 -80.39 3.50
C VAL A 95 -97.32 -79.34 4.62
N LEU A 96 -98.16 -79.50 5.64
CA LEU A 96 -98.18 -78.60 6.81
C LEU A 96 -96.91 -78.73 7.66
N GLU A 97 -96.39 -79.94 7.89
CA GLU A 97 -95.08 -80.18 8.51
C GLU A 97 -93.95 -79.44 7.75
N THR A 98 -93.95 -79.53 6.42
CA THR A 98 -92.94 -78.87 5.57
C THR A 98 -93.05 -77.35 5.64
N ALA A 99 -94.28 -76.80 5.56
CA ALA A 99 -94.52 -75.37 5.66
C ALA A 99 -94.19 -74.82 7.07
N THR A 100 -94.50 -75.58 8.12
CA THR A 100 -94.13 -75.28 9.52
C THR A 100 -92.62 -75.18 9.67
N GLN A 101 -91.87 -76.18 9.19
CA GLN A 101 -90.41 -76.15 9.23
C GLN A 101 -89.82 -74.98 8.45
N HIS A 102 -90.42 -74.61 7.31
CA HIS A 102 -89.97 -73.45 6.53
C HIS A 102 -90.26 -72.14 7.27
N HIS A 103 -91.43 -71.98 7.88
CA HIS A 103 -91.78 -70.79 8.67
C HIS A 103 -90.85 -70.64 9.88
N GLN A 104 -90.58 -71.72 10.63
CA GLN A 104 -89.66 -71.69 11.76
C GLN A 104 -88.25 -71.26 11.34
N ARG A 105 -87.71 -71.82 10.25
CA ARG A 105 -86.38 -71.40 9.73
C ARG A 105 -86.32 -69.92 9.35
N LEU A 106 -87.40 -69.34 8.83
CA LEU A 106 -87.45 -67.91 8.54
C LEU A 106 -87.40 -67.08 9.82
N LEU A 107 -88.15 -67.48 10.87
CA LEU A 107 -88.09 -66.82 12.18
C LEU A 107 -86.71 -66.97 12.84
N ASP A 108 -86.09 -68.15 12.76
CA ASP A 108 -84.75 -68.39 13.30
C ASP A 108 -83.69 -67.51 12.60
N MET A 109 -83.80 -67.35 11.27
CA MET A 109 -82.96 -66.43 10.49
C MET A 109 -83.22 -64.96 10.81
N GLU A 110 -84.48 -64.55 10.98
CA GLU A 110 -84.85 -63.18 11.35
C GLU A 110 -84.33 -62.81 12.76
N ASN A 111 -84.41 -63.74 13.71
CA ASN A 111 -83.84 -63.59 15.04
C ASN A 111 -82.31 -63.48 15.00
N SER A 112 -81.61 -64.37 14.27
CA SER A 112 -80.15 -64.30 14.10
C SER A 112 -79.71 -62.97 13.48
N SER A 113 -80.43 -62.51 12.45
CA SER A 113 -80.16 -61.22 11.81
C SER A 113 -80.41 -60.04 12.75
N SER A 114 -81.46 -60.10 13.58
CA SER A 114 -81.74 -59.10 14.63
C SER A 114 -80.60 -59.00 15.64
N ASP A 115 -80.06 -60.13 16.10
CA ASP A 115 -78.95 -60.15 17.06
C ASP A 115 -77.62 -59.67 16.45
N GLU A 116 -77.31 -60.05 15.21
CA GLU A 116 -76.19 -59.49 14.44
C GLU A 116 -76.31 -57.97 14.29
N ILE A 117 -77.50 -57.48 13.92
CA ILE A 117 -77.79 -56.04 13.82
C ILE A 117 -77.65 -55.34 15.18
N GLN A 118 -78.01 -55.99 16.30
CA GLN A 118 -77.81 -55.44 17.65
C GLN A 118 -76.32 -55.41 18.06
N ILE A 119 -75.52 -56.41 17.66
CA ILE A 119 -74.07 -56.41 17.87
C ILE A 119 -73.43 -55.26 17.08
N LEU A 120 -73.70 -55.17 15.78
CA LEU A 120 -73.18 -54.10 14.92
C LEU A 120 -73.60 -52.70 15.41
N LYS A 121 -74.83 -52.53 15.92
CA LYS A 121 -75.27 -51.27 16.54
C LYS A 121 -74.45 -50.91 17.79
N ARG A 122 -74.11 -51.89 18.63
CA ARG A 122 -73.25 -51.69 19.82
C ARG A 122 -71.81 -51.34 19.41
N ASP A 123 -71.25 -52.03 18.43
CA ASP A 123 -69.89 -51.78 17.96
C ASP A 123 -69.77 -50.41 17.29
N ILE A 124 -70.75 -50.01 16.48
CA ILE A 124 -70.84 -48.66 15.88
C ILE A 124 -70.94 -47.59 16.97
N ALA A 125 -71.70 -47.82 18.05
CA ALA A 125 -71.78 -46.89 19.17
C ALA A 125 -70.43 -46.73 19.89
N LEU A 126 -69.77 -47.86 20.22
CA LEU A 126 -68.44 -47.86 20.84
C LEU A 126 -67.39 -47.15 19.97
N LYS A 127 -67.36 -47.43 18.65
CA LYS A 127 -66.42 -46.74 17.73
C LYS A 127 -66.74 -45.27 17.53
N ASN A 128 -68.01 -44.87 17.58
CA ASN A 128 -68.39 -43.46 17.57
C ASN A 128 -67.88 -42.72 18.83
N ASP A 129 -67.95 -43.36 20.01
CA ASP A 129 -67.44 -42.78 21.26
C ASP A 129 -65.89 -42.76 21.31
N GLU A 130 -65.20 -43.81 20.85
CA GLU A 130 -63.75 -43.78 20.61
C GLU A 130 -63.35 -42.61 19.69
N CYS A 131 -64.08 -42.39 18.59
CA CYS A 131 -63.83 -41.28 17.68
C CYS A 131 -64.08 -39.90 18.31
N LYS A 132 -65.05 -39.76 19.23
CA LYS A 132 -65.26 -38.51 19.99
C LYS A 132 -64.10 -38.25 20.94
N ASP A 133 -63.60 -39.26 21.63
CA ASP A 133 -62.48 -39.11 22.56
C ASP A 133 -61.14 -38.90 21.87
N LEU A 134 -60.94 -39.47 20.67
CA LEU A 134 -59.78 -39.15 19.83
C LEU A 134 -59.84 -37.70 19.32
N ARG A 135 -61.02 -37.21 18.88
CA ARG A 135 -61.21 -35.78 18.55
C ARG A 135 -60.88 -34.88 19.75
N ARG A 136 -61.48 -35.15 20.92
CA ARG A 136 -61.18 -34.43 22.18
C ARG A 136 -59.72 -34.48 22.62
N LYS A 137 -58.90 -35.43 22.14
CA LYS A 137 -57.44 -35.43 22.36
C LYS A 137 -56.76 -34.52 21.36
N LEU A 138 -57.02 -34.72 20.07
CA LEU A 138 -56.51 -33.89 18.97
C LEU A 138 -56.82 -32.39 19.18
N ASP A 139 -58.05 -32.04 19.57
CA ASP A 139 -58.47 -30.66 19.83
C ASP A 139 -57.66 -30.01 20.98
N ARG A 140 -57.27 -30.80 22.00
CA ARG A 140 -56.41 -30.35 23.11
C ARG A 140 -54.94 -30.25 22.71
N GLU A 141 -54.45 -31.16 21.88
CA GLU A 141 -53.09 -31.11 21.33
C GLU A 141 -52.93 -29.90 20.39
N ILE A 142 -53.93 -29.62 19.55
CA ILE A 142 -54.00 -28.40 18.72
C ILE A 142 -53.99 -27.14 19.60
N ALA A 143 -54.83 -27.07 20.64
CA ALA A 143 -54.85 -25.92 21.55
C ALA A 143 -53.54 -25.73 22.32
N SER A 144 -52.92 -26.83 22.79
CA SER A 144 -51.62 -26.78 23.48
C SER A 144 -50.48 -26.36 22.56
N ASN A 145 -50.50 -26.80 21.29
CA ASN A 145 -49.50 -26.42 20.30
C ASN A 145 -49.67 -24.96 19.85
N ALA A 146 -50.91 -24.46 19.76
CA ALA A 146 -51.19 -23.05 19.52
C ALA A 146 -50.62 -22.18 20.65
N GLN A 147 -50.96 -22.46 21.91
CA GLN A 147 -50.39 -21.73 23.05
C GLN A 147 -48.85 -21.76 23.05
N GLN A 148 -48.24 -22.91 22.77
CA GLN A 148 -46.78 -22.99 22.66
C GLN A 148 -46.22 -22.16 21.51
N ASN A 149 -46.91 -22.07 20.37
CA ASN A 149 -46.50 -21.22 19.26
C ASN A 149 -46.55 -19.74 19.64
N ASP A 150 -47.67 -19.30 20.23
CA ASP A 150 -47.84 -17.92 20.73
C ASP A 150 -46.73 -17.58 21.75
N GLU A 151 -46.45 -18.50 22.68
CA GLU A 151 -45.34 -18.40 23.62
C GLU A 151 -43.94 -18.37 22.98
N TRP A 152 -43.75 -18.89 21.77
CA TRP A 152 -42.48 -18.78 21.03
C TRP A 152 -42.41 -17.49 20.20
N GLU A 153 -43.54 -16.99 19.71
CA GLU A 153 -43.65 -15.71 18.99
C GLU A 153 -43.34 -14.53 19.94
N ASP A 154 -43.95 -14.49 21.13
CA ASP A 154 -43.62 -13.54 22.21
C ASP A 154 -42.10 -13.51 22.53
N LYS A 155 -41.48 -14.70 22.65
CA LYS A 155 -40.04 -14.83 22.92
C LYS A 155 -39.18 -14.39 21.72
N SER A 156 -39.64 -14.62 20.50
CA SER A 156 -38.97 -14.17 19.28
C SER A 156 -38.95 -12.65 19.17
N ASP A 157 -40.05 -11.98 19.51
CA ASP A 157 -40.14 -10.52 19.54
C ASP A 157 -39.34 -9.92 20.71
N GLU A 158 -39.33 -10.56 21.87
CA GLU A 158 -38.46 -10.16 23.00
C GLU A 158 -36.97 -10.29 22.64
N MET A 159 -36.57 -11.30 21.86
CA MET A 159 -35.20 -11.43 21.35
C MET A 159 -34.90 -10.41 20.24
N THR A 160 -35.84 -10.15 19.33
CA THR A 160 -35.68 -9.18 18.22
C THR A 160 -35.55 -7.74 18.74
N THR A 161 -36.32 -7.37 19.76
CA THR A 161 -36.19 -6.08 20.45
C THR A 161 -34.87 -5.96 21.24
N LYS A 162 -34.35 -7.06 21.82
CA LYS A 162 -33.00 -7.08 22.41
C LYS A 162 -31.88 -6.94 21.37
N ILE A 163 -31.99 -7.61 20.23
CA ILE A 163 -31.02 -7.53 19.13
C ILE A 163 -30.95 -6.09 18.60
N THR A 164 -32.08 -5.51 18.19
CA THR A 164 -32.14 -4.12 17.68
C THR A 164 -31.70 -3.08 18.71
N HIS A 165 -31.90 -3.33 20.01
CA HIS A 165 -31.33 -2.49 21.07
C HIS A 165 -29.80 -2.60 21.16
N LEU A 166 -29.24 -3.81 21.06
CA LEU A 166 -27.79 -4.03 21.06
C LEU A 166 -27.11 -3.47 19.80
N GLU A 167 -27.73 -3.60 18.63
CA GLU A 167 -27.28 -2.95 17.39
C GLU A 167 -27.25 -1.42 17.54
N GLN A 168 -28.28 -0.84 18.15
CA GLN A 168 -28.31 0.60 18.46
C GLN A 168 -27.24 1.01 19.49
N GLN A 169 -26.94 0.18 20.49
CA GLN A 169 -25.82 0.43 21.41
C GLN A 169 -24.47 0.35 20.70
N LEU A 170 -24.28 -0.66 19.84
CA LEU A 170 -23.05 -0.89 19.09
C LEU A 170 -22.79 0.28 18.14
N SER A 171 -23.78 0.69 17.33
CA SER A 171 -23.67 1.87 16.47
C SER A 171 -23.40 3.17 17.24
N ARG A 172 -23.99 3.35 18.44
CA ARG A 172 -23.63 4.47 19.33
C ARG A 172 -22.20 4.38 19.86
N SER A 173 -21.65 3.18 20.05
CA SER A 173 -20.26 2.98 20.48
C SER A 173 -19.26 3.23 19.34
N GLU A 174 -19.57 2.79 18.12
CA GLU A 174 -18.79 3.08 16.91
C GLU A 174 -18.73 4.59 16.63
N ASN A 175 -19.87 5.28 16.66
CA ASN A 175 -19.93 6.74 16.50
C ASN A 175 -19.18 7.51 17.62
N ARG A 176 -19.02 6.90 18.81
CA ARG A 176 -18.17 7.48 19.86
C ARG A 176 -16.69 7.23 19.60
N LEU A 177 -16.34 6.04 19.11
CA LEU A 177 -14.96 5.68 18.75
C LEU A 177 -14.45 6.57 17.63
N THR A 178 -15.18 6.71 16.51
CA THR A 178 -14.76 7.55 15.38
C THR A 178 -14.60 9.03 15.76
N VAL A 179 -15.45 9.55 16.65
CA VAL A 179 -15.29 10.92 17.21
C VAL A 179 -14.04 11.02 18.09
N THR A 180 -13.72 10.01 18.90
CA THR A 180 -12.47 10.01 19.68
C THR A 180 -11.22 9.81 18.81
N GLU A 181 -11.29 9.01 17.76
CA GLU A 181 -10.19 8.80 16.80
C GLU A 181 -9.90 10.08 16.02
N ALA A 182 -10.95 10.80 15.57
CA ALA A 182 -10.81 12.13 14.98
C ALA A 182 -10.16 13.12 15.96
N ALA A 183 -10.67 13.22 17.20
CA ALA A 183 -10.10 14.12 18.21
C ALA A 183 -8.64 13.78 18.59
N ILE A 184 -8.25 12.50 18.59
CA ILE A 184 -6.86 12.07 18.79
C ILE A 184 -6.00 12.43 17.58
N SER A 185 -6.52 12.29 16.35
CA SER A 185 -5.83 12.71 15.12
C SER A 185 -5.60 14.23 15.09
N ASP A 186 -6.61 15.02 15.43
CA ASP A 186 -6.51 16.48 15.55
C ASP A 186 -5.52 16.89 16.65
N GLN A 187 -5.54 16.21 17.80
CA GLN A 187 -4.59 16.44 18.89
C GLN A 187 -3.15 16.11 18.47
N GLU A 188 -2.92 15.01 17.77
CA GLU A 188 -1.58 14.61 17.32
C GLU A 188 -1.08 15.53 16.19
N GLN A 189 -1.95 16.01 15.30
CA GLN A 189 -1.62 17.05 14.31
C GLN A 189 -1.28 18.39 14.96
N ALA A 190 -2.03 18.83 15.97
CA ALA A 190 -1.73 20.04 16.73
C ALA A 190 -0.40 19.91 17.50
N LYS A 191 -0.13 18.74 18.07
CA LYS A 191 1.15 18.39 18.71
C LYS A 191 2.32 18.36 17.72
N GLN A 192 2.11 17.83 16.50
CA GLN A 192 3.10 17.86 15.43
C GLN A 192 3.42 19.31 15.02
N THR A 193 2.40 20.15 14.86
CA THR A 193 2.55 21.59 14.54
C THR A 193 3.30 22.34 15.63
N LEU A 194 2.95 22.13 16.90
CA LEU A 194 3.66 22.73 18.05
C LEU A 194 5.11 22.26 18.15
N LEU A 195 5.39 21.00 17.79
CA LEU A 195 6.75 20.47 17.78
C LEU A 195 7.59 21.12 16.66
N GLU A 196 7.01 21.34 15.48
CA GLU A 196 7.70 22.06 14.40
C GLU A 196 7.92 23.54 14.75
N GLN A 197 6.91 24.23 15.28
CA GLN A 197 7.05 25.61 15.78
C GLN A 197 8.14 25.73 16.87
N ASN A 198 8.26 24.74 17.75
CA ASN A 198 9.30 24.73 18.79
C ASN A 198 10.69 24.43 18.22
N LYS A 199 10.81 23.65 17.12
CA LYS A 199 12.07 23.57 16.36
C LYS A 199 12.41 24.91 15.71
N GLU A 200 11.46 25.54 15.02
CA GLU A 200 11.64 26.86 14.38
C GLU A 200 12.06 27.91 15.41
N GLU A 201 11.40 27.98 16.57
CA GLU A 201 11.77 28.86 17.68
C GLU A 201 13.15 28.49 18.25
N SER A 202 13.50 27.21 18.38
CA SER A 202 14.83 26.79 18.82
C SER A 202 15.94 27.17 17.82
N ALA A 203 15.66 27.10 16.52
CA ALA A 203 16.59 27.49 15.46
C ALA A 203 16.77 29.02 15.44
N ALA A 204 15.67 29.78 15.52
CA ALA A 204 15.71 31.24 15.64
C ALA A 204 16.42 31.68 16.93
N ARG A 205 16.24 30.97 18.05
CA ARG A 205 16.99 31.21 19.30
C ARG A 205 18.49 30.98 19.10
N ILE A 206 18.89 29.89 18.44
CA ILE A 206 20.30 29.62 18.10
C ILE A 206 20.85 30.72 17.19
N GLU A 207 20.13 31.14 16.16
CA GLU A 207 20.51 32.24 15.26
C GLU A 207 20.69 33.56 16.04
N THR A 208 19.76 33.91 16.94
CA THR A 208 19.91 35.10 17.80
C THR A 208 21.04 34.99 18.82
N GLU A 209 21.39 33.77 19.25
CA GLU A 209 22.52 33.55 20.17
C GLU A 209 23.86 33.60 19.42
N GLU A 210 23.92 33.11 18.18
CA GLU A 210 25.05 33.30 17.27
C GLU A 210 25.21 34.79 16.90
N GLU A 211 24.12 35.52 16.63
CA GLU A 211 24.15 36.98 16.48
C GLU A 211 24.61 37.67 17.77
N ASN A 212 24.16 37.24 18.96
CA ASN A 212 24.65 37.76 20.23
C ASN A 212 26.14 37.49 20.44
N VAL A 213 26.66 36.31 20.09
CA VAL A 213 28.09 35.99 20.15
C VAL A 213 28.89 36.84 19.15
N ILE A 214 28.37 37.03 17.93
CA ILE A 214 28.96 37.95 16.94
C ILE A 214 28.96 39.38 17.47
N LEU A 215 27.84 39.85 18.04
CA LEU A 215 27.73 41.18 18.63
C LEU A 215 28.65 41.35 19.84
N GLN A 216 28.73 40.38 20.77
CA GLN A 216 29.69 40.37 21.87
C GLN A 216 31.13 40.39 21.35
N SER A 217 31.47 39.62 20.31
CA SER A 217 32.82 39.63 19.73
C SER A 217 33.15 40.99 19.10
N ARG A 218 32.16 41.67 18.48
CA ARG A 218 32.29 43.02 17.90
C ARG A 218 32.34 44.11 18.97
N LEU A 219 31.57 43.95 20.04
CA LEU A 219 31.51 44.84 21.20
C LEU A 219 32.85 44.75 21.95
N LYS A 220 33.33 43.54 22.24
CA LYS A 220 34.69 43.31 22.73
C LYS A 220 35.76 43.85 21.78
N THR A 221 35.66 43.62 20.47
CA THR A 221 36.58 44.23 19.50
C THR A 221 36.50 45.77 19.49
N SER A 222 35.39 46.37 19.96
CA SER A 222 35.26 47.81 20.16
C SER A 222 35.74 48.27 21.54
N GLU A 223 35.66 47.45 22.57
CA GLU A 223 36.26 47.63 23.89
C GLU A 223 37.79 47.51 23.81
N ASP A 224 38.33 46.46 23.21
CA ASP A 224 39.76 46.30 22.90
C ASP A 224 40.30 47.49 22.09
N LYS A 225 39.47 48.10 21.22
CA LYS A 225 39.80 49.32 20.47
C LYS A 225 39.62 50.59 21.30
N LEU A 226 38.69 50.63 22.24
CA LEU A 226 38.47 51.73 23.16
C LEU A 226 39.61 51.76 24.17
N GLU A 227 39.93 50.64 24.83
CA GLU A 227 41.10 50.44 25.68
C GLU A 227 42.38 50.74 24.90
N ALA A 228 42.58 50.21 23.69
CA ALA A 228 43.72 50.60 22.85
C ALA A 228 43.63 52.04 22.29
N SER A 229 42.55 52.78 22.52
CA SER A 229 42.45 54.23 22.28
C SER A 229 42.68 55.02 23.56
N GLU A 230 42.26 54.51 24.73
CA GLU A 230 42.49 55.05 26.06
C GLU A 230 43.95 54.88 26.47
N ASP A 231 44.61 53.75 26.18
CA ASP A 231 46.06 53.59 26.31
C ASP A 231 46.82 54.45 25.30
N LYS A 232 46.25 54.79 24.13
CA LYS A 232 46.83 55.83 23.26
C LYS A 232 46.58 57.24 23.82
N LEU A 233 45.45 57.48 24.47
CA LEU A 233 45.08 58.76 25.07
C LEU A 233 45.94 59.00 26.31
N LYS A 234 46.16 57.98 27.13
CA LYS A 234 47.04 57.87 28.30
C LYS A 234 48.51 57.86 27.93
N ALA A 235 48.93 57.19 26.85
CA ALA A 235 50.28 57.37 26.31
C ALA A 235 50.49 58.77 25.71
N ASN A 236 49.43 59.42 25.22
CA ASN A 236 49.46 60.84 24.85
C ASN A 236 49.34 61.78 26.06
N GLU A 237 48.69 61.37 27.14
CA GLU A 237 48.59 62.09 28.42
C GLU A 237 49.90 61.96 29.20
N ASP A 238 50.63 60.86 29.05
CA ASP A 238 51.98 60.66 29.59
C ASP A 238 53.03 61.29 28.67
N LYS A 239 52.73 61.54 27.39
CA LYS A 239 53.48 62.52 26.57
C LYS A 239 53.12 63.94 26.98
N LEU A 240 51.87 64.22 27.37
CA LEU A 240 51.43 65.54 27.83
C LEU A 240 52.04 65.85 29.19
N LYS A 241 52.09 64.89 30.12
CA LYS A 241 52.80 64.95 31.41
C LYS A 241 54.28 65.09 31.16
N ARG A 242 54.92 64.30 30.29
CA ARG A 242 56.33 64.53 29.94
C ARG A 242 56.56 65.90 29.32
N ALA A 243 55.69 66.39 28.44
CA ALA A 243 55.76 67.74 27.89
C ALA A 243 55.42 68.84 28.92
N HIS A 244 54.69 68.52 29.99
CA HIS A 244 54.37 69.41 31.10
C HIS A 244 55.47 69.38 32.16
N GLU A 245 56.15 68.27 32.39
CA GLU A 245 57.36 68.12 33.20
C GLU A 245 58.55 68.75 32.48
N GLU A 246 58.63 68.64 31.15
CA GLU A 246 59.60 69.34 30.31
C GLU A 246 59.28 70.85 30.27
N ASN A 247 58.02 71.26 30.18
CA ASN A 247 57.63 72.67 30.39
C ASN A 247 57.85 73.15 31.83
N GLU A 248 57.68 72.31 32.86
CA GLU A 248 57.86 72.70 34.26
C GLU A 248 59.35 72.78 34.62
N ASN A 249 60.18 71.90 34.06
CA ASN A 249 61.63 72.00 34.14
C ASN A 249 62.15 73.18 33.32
N LEU A 250 61.60 73.45 32.12
CA LEU A 250 61.86 74.70 31.39
C LEU A 250 61.35 75.92 32.16
N THR A 251 60.24 75.83 32.90
CA THR A 251 59.72 76.92 33.75
C THR A 251 60.59 77.14 34.97
N LYS A 252 61.15 76.09 35.59
CA LYS A 252 62.12 76.18 36.70
C LYS A 252 63.48 76.71 36.23
N TYR A 253 63.90 76.36 35.01
CA TYR A 253 65.10 76.91 34.37
C TYR A 253 64.89 78.37 33.93
N LEU A 254 63.71 78.71 33.40
CA LEU A 254 63.34 80.09 33.06
C LEU A 254 63.06 80.95 34.29
N ALA A 255 62.66 80.37 35.44
CA ALA A 255 62.55 81.12 36.70
C ALA A 255 63.93 81.57 37.18
N THR A 256 64.92 80.66 37.25
CA THR A 256 66.30 81.01 37.62
C THR A 256 67.00 81.92 36.60
N VAL A 257 66.62 81.85 35.31
CA VAL A 257 67.11 82.79 34.28
C VAL A 257 66.36 84.13 34.31
N ARG A 258 65.09 84.19 34.76
CA ARG A 258 64.31 85.44 34.84
C ARG A 258 64.74 86.32 36.03
N GLU A 259 65.00 85.74 37.19
CA GLU A 259 65.58 86.50 38.33
C GLU A 259 66.99 87.06 38.03
N SER A 260 67.71 86.48 37.06
CA SER A 260 69.03 86.96 36.60
C SER A 260 68.94 88.07 35.53
N ASN A 261 67.79 88.24 34.85
CA ASN A 261 67.67 89.15 33.70
C ASN A 261 66.89 90.45 33.97
N GLU A 262 66.12 90.55 35.05
CA GLU A 262 65.45 91.81 35.45
C GLU A 262 66.48 92.93 35.74
N VAL A 263 67.70 92.57 36.17
CA VAL A 263 68.83 93.49 36.37
C VAL A 263 69.51 93.88 35.05
N GLY A 264 69.45 93.02 34.02
CA GLY A 264 70.06 93.26 32.71
C GLY A 264 69.23 94.16 31.81
N PHE A 265 67.90 94.09 31.89
CA PHE A 265 67.01 94.80 30.96
C PHE A 265 67.11 96.33 31.08
N GLN A 266 67.42 96.85 32.27
CA GLN A 266 67.67 98.28 32.48
C GLN A 266 69.04 98.75 31.92
N ALA A 267 70.03 97.87 31.84
CA ALA A 267 71.35 98.17 31.26
C ALA A 267 71.31 98.18 29.72
N CYS A 268 70.57 97.24 29.11
CA CYS A 268 70.41 97.22 27.65
C CYS A 268 69.71 98.48 27.08
N GLN A 269 68.97 99.23 27.90
CA GLN A 269 68.35 100.49 27.47
C GLN A 269 69.40 101.61 27.27
N ASP A 270 70.50 101.60 28.04
CA ASP A 270 71.63 102.51 27.87
C ASP A 270 72.62 102.01 26.80
N GLU A 271 72.86 100.69 26.69
CA GLU A 271 73.69 100.14 25.61
C GLU A 271 73.10 100.39 24.20
N ILE A 272 71.77 100.35 24.03
CA ILE A 272 71.13 100.72 22.77
C ILE A 272 71.41 102.19 22.39
N SER A 273 71.58 103.07 23.38
CA SER A 273 71.98 104.47 23.14
C SER A 273 73.46 104.59 22.76
N GLN A 274 74.35 103.73 23.28
CA GLN A 274 75.77 103.72 22.93
C GLN A 274 76.06 103.03 21.59
N LEU A 275 75.44 101.87 21.31
CA LEU A 275 75.57 101.15 20.04
C LEU A 275 75.13 101.97 18.83
N LYS A 276 74.17 102.89 19.02
CA LYS A 276 73.75 103.87 18.01
C LYS A 276 74.87 104.84 17.59
N ALA A 277 75.84 105.13 18.47
CA ALA A 277 77.07 105.85 18.13
C ALA A 277 78.14 104.91 17.54
N THR A 278 78.25 103.67 18.03
CA THR A 278 79.22 102.69 17.51
C THR A 278 78.95 102.35 16.03
N VAL A 279 77.69 102.27 15.60
CA VAL A 279 77.31 102.06 14.19
C VAL A 279 77.71 103.23 13.27
N GLN A 280 77.79 104.46 13.79
CA GLN A 280 78.30 105.60 13.03
C GLN A 280 79.83 105.53 12.85
N ASN A 281 80.57 105.10 13.87
CA ASN A 281 82.02 104.89 13.77
C ASN A 281 82.38 103.68 12.88
N LEU A 282 81.64 102.57 12.98
CA LEU A 282 81.76 101.40 12.10
C LEU A 282 81.22 101.64 10.67
N THR A 283 80.72 102.84 10.38
CA THR A 283 80.50 103.29 8.99
C THR A 283 81.76 103.93 8.42
N LYS A 284 82.45 104.81 9.17
CA LYS A 284 83.78 105.31 8.76
C LYS A 284 84.82 104.19 8.64
N GLU A 285 84.84 103.23 9.57
CA GLU A 285 85.80 102.12 9.52
C GLU A 285 85.50 101.10 8.40
N ARG A 286 84.32 101.21 7.75
CA ARG A 286 83.98 100.47 6.52
C ARG A 286 84.59 101.17 5.31
N ASP A 287 84.35 102.48 5.18
CA ASP A 287 84.87 103.29 4.06
C ASP A 287 86.42 103.24 4.02
N ASP A 288 87.09 103.28 5.18
CA ASP A 288 88.54 103.11 5.33
C ASP A 288 89.06 101.68 5.07
N LYS A 289 88.17 100.68 5.05
CA LYS A 289 88.48 99.29 4.68
C LYS A 289 88.19 99.04 3.21
N ASP A 290 87.14 99.61 2.63
CA ASP A 290 86.88 99.55 1.19
C ASP A 290 87.97 100.28 0.38
N ALA A 291 88.50 101.40 0.91
CA ALA A 291 89.70 102.04 0.35
C ALA A 291 90.95 101.11 0.34
N LYS A 292 91.11 100.28 1.38
CA LYS A 292 92.22 99.32 1.49
C LYS A 292 91.97 98.04 0.68
N LEU A 293 90.70 97.61 0.56
CA LEU A 293 90.29 96.49 -0.27
C LEU A 293 90.63 96.79 -1.74
N LYS A 294 90.23 97.97 -2.24
CA LYS A 294 90.55 98.46 -3.59
C LYS A 294 92.06 98.54 -3.85
N THR A 295 92.83 99.00 -2.85
CA THR A 295 94.30 99.05 -2.87
C THR A 295 94.95 97.65 -2.84
N SER A 296 94.21 96.60 -2.47
CA SER A 296 94.65 95.19 -2.54
C SER A 296 94.20 94.49 -3.83
N GLU A 297 93.04 94.83 -4.39
CA GLU A 297 92.58 94.34 -5.69
C GLU A 297 93.49 94.79 -6.84
N ASP A 298 93.91 96.06 -6.85
CA ASP A 298 94.84 96.56 -7.87
C ASP A 298 96.26 95.96 -7.74
N LYS A 299 96.60 95.37 -6.57
CA LYS A 299 97.82 94.55 -6.42
C LYS A 299 97.62 93.11 -6.90
N LEU A 300 96.42 92.55 -6.73
CA LEU A 300 96.04 91.25 -7.32
C LEU A 300 95.94 91.30 -8.85
N LYS A 301 95.66 92.46 -9.46
CA LYS A 301 95.81 92.69 -10.91
C LYS A 301 97.24 92.41 -11.38
N ILE A 302 98.23 93.00 -10.71
CA ILE A 302 99.65 92.92 -11.11
C ILE A 302 100.14 91.46 -11.07
N VAL A 303 99.90 90.77 -9.95
CA VAL A 303 100.34 89.37 -9.76
C VAL A 303 99.62 88.37 -10.69
N ARG A 304 98.42 88.69 -11.20
CA ARG A 304 97.76 87.88 -12.24
C ARG A 304 98.23 88.16 -13.66
N GLU A 305 98.71 89.35 -13.96
CA GLU A 305 99.36 89.63 -15.24
C GLU A 305 100.73 88.91 -15.34
N GLU A 306 101.39 88.67 -14.21
CA GLU A 306 102.57 87.78 -14.11
C GLU A 306 102.19 86.30 -14.31
N LYS A 307 101.09 85.81 -13.69
CA LYS A 307 100.53 84.47 -13.98
C LYS A 307 100.22 84.26 -15.47
N LYS A 308 99.85 85.33 -16.18
CA LYS A 308 99.53 85.36 -17.62
C LYS A 308 100.74 85.13 -18.52
N ASN A 309 101.95 85.37 -18.03
CA ASN A 309 103.19 85.11 -18.77
C ASN A 309 103.77 83.71 -18.49
N LEU A 310 103.63 83.17 -17.28
CA LEU A 310 104.15 81.85 -16.89
C LEU A 310 103.32 80.63 -17.33
N ILE A 311 102.17 80.83 -18.00
CA ILE A 311 101.40 79.72 -18.63
C ILE A 311 101.30 79.86 -20.16
N LYS A 312 101.92 80.90 -20.75
CA LYS A 312 102.39 80.80 -22.15
C LYS A 312 103.39 79.64 -22.34
N GLU A 313 104.03 79.19 -21.26
CA GLU A 313 104.96 78.05 -21.22
C GLU A 313 104.27 76.70 -20.90
N LEU A 314 102.99 76.71 -20.54
CA LEU A 314 102.13 75.51 -20.46
C LEU A 314 101.26 75.34 -21.72
N ALA A 315 101.13 76.37 -22.56
CA ALA A 315 100.63 76.24 -23.93
C ALA A 315 101.52 75.37 -24.84
N THR A 316 102.69 74.94 -24.35
CA THR A 316 103.61 74.00 -24.98
C THR A 316 103.45 72.53 -24.53
N VAL A 317 102.48 72.21 -23.65
CA VAL A 317 102.06 70.83 -23.31
C VAL A 317 100.55 70.80 -23.02
N GLY A 318 99.67 70.23 -23.85
CA GLY A 318 99.88 69.52 -25.12
C GLY A 318 98.66 68.68 -25.50
N GLU A 319 97.73 69.28 -26.26
CA GLU A 319 96.91 68.66 -27.33
C GLU A 319 95.99 67.43 -27.02
N SER A 320 95.88 66.92 -25.79
CA SER A 320 95.34 65.56 -25.57
C SER A 320 93.81 65.34 -25.52
N ASN A 321 92.93 66.33 -25.26
CA ASN A 321 91.53 66.03 -24.85
C ASN A 321 90.38 66.93 -25.38
N GLU A 322 90.63 67.93 -26.22
CA GLU A 322 89.60 68.90 -26.69
C GLU A 322 88.86 68.42 -27.97
N VAL A 323 88.31 67.19 -27.97
CA VAL A 323 87.58 66.64 -29.15
C VAL A 323 86.35 65.80 -28.79
N GLY A 324 86.42 64.99 -27.72
CA GLY A 324 85.51 63.84 -27.55
C GLY A 324 84.02 64.15 -27.45
N PHE A 325 83.61 65.15 -26.66
CA PHE A 325 82.21 65.27 -26.24
C PHE A 325 81.24 65.79 -27.30
N GLN A 326 81.70 66.54 -28.31
CA GLN A 326 80.83 67.02 -29.39
C GLN A 326 80.76 66.02 -30.56
N ALA A 327 81.77 65.17 -30.75
CA ALA A 327 81.82 64.18 -31.82
C ALA A 327 80.78 63.06 -31.65
N CYS A 328 80.58 62.57 -30.41
CA CYS A 328 79.69 61.44 -30.14
C CYS A 328 78.21 61.70 -30.48
N GLN A 329 77.77 62.96 -30.61
CA GLN A 329 76.38 63.27 -30.94
C GLN A 329 76.08 63.13 -32.45
N ASP A 330 77.08 63.36 -33.32
CA ASP A 330 76.95 63.16 -34.77
C ASP A 330 77.26 61.72 -35.20
N GLU A 331 78.17 61.02 -34.51
CA GLU A 331 78.47 59.59 -34.77
C GLU A 331 77.22 58.70 -34.67
N ILE A 332 76.34 58.95 -33.70
CA ILE A 332 75.09 58.18 -33.51
C ILE A 332 74.20 58.23 -34.78
N SER A 333 74.23 59.34 -35.52
CA SER A 333 73.49 59.48 -36.77
C SER A 333 74.12 58.70 -37.92
N GLN A 334 75.45 58.57 -37.97
CA GLN A 334 76.15 57.79 -39.00
C GLN A 334 76.15 56.28 -38.72
N LEU A 335 76.27 55.86 -37.45
CA LEU A 335 76.25 54.44 -37.07
C LEU A 335 74.97 53.73 -37.55
N LYS A 336 73.84 54.44 -37.59
CA LYS A 336 72.54 53.92 -38.02
C LYS A 336 72.50 53.50 -39.50
N THR A 337 73.24 54.17 -40.39
CA THR A 337 73.37 53.73 -41.80
C THR A 337 74.41 52.63 -41.96
N THR A 338 75.52 52.66 -41.20
CA THR A 338 76.58 51.64 -41.25
C THR A 338 76.08 50.24 -40.87
N VAL A 339 75.18 50.11 -39.89
CA VAL A 339 74.57 48.83 -39.49
C VAL A 339 73.78 48.16 -40.63
N GLN A 340 73.17 48.94 -41.53
CA GLN A 340 72.48 48.42 -42.72
C GLN A 340 73.46 47.96 -43.83
N GLY A 341 74.71 48.43 -43.80
CA GLY A 341 75.79 47.91 -44.64
C GLY A 341 76.29 46.55 -44.13
N LEU A 342 76.75 46.51 -42.88
CA LEU A 342 77.34 45.32 -42.24
C LEU A 342 76.42 44.10 -42.22
N THR A 343 75.09 44.31 -42.23
CA THR A 343 74.10 43.23 -42.35
C THR A 343 74.31 42.39 -43.61
N ARG A 344 74.66 42.99 -44.76
CA ARG A 344 74.88 42.26 -46.03
C ARG A 344 76.22 41.54 -46.09
N GLU A 345 77.23 42.03 -45.36
CA GLU A 345 78.56 41.41 -45.29
C GLU A 345 78.58 40.14 -44.44
N ARG A 346 77.59 39.98 -43.54
CA ARG A 346 77.38 38.75 -42.75
C ARG A 346 77.00 37.58 -43.66
N ASP A 347 75.99 37.79 -44.49
CA ASP A 347 75.35 36.73 -45.27
C ASP A 347 76.33 36.12 -46.32
N ASP A 348 77.27 36.92 -46.85
CA ASP A 348 78.36 36.47 -47.74
C ASP A 348 79.45 35.64 -47.01
N LYS A 349 79.58 35.78 -45.68
CA LYS A 349 80.49 34.96 -44.85
C LYS A 349 79.85 33.65 -44.43
N ASP A 350 78.56 33.65 -44.10
CA ASP A 350 77.80 32.43 -43.79
C ASP A 350 77.78 31.45 -44.98
N THR A 351 77.77 31.98 -46.21
CA THR A 351 77.91 31.18 -47.44
C THR A 351 79.27 30.43 -47.49
N LYS A 352 80.37 31.05 -47.05
CA LYS A 352 81.71 30.41 -47.03
C LYS A 352 81.87 29.40 -45.90
N LEU A 353 81.14 29.55 -44.78
CA LEU A 353 81.13 28.57 -43.70
C LEU A 353 80.56 27.21 -44.15
N GLN A 354 79.59 27.19 -45.08
CA GLN A 354 79.03 25.94 -45.60
C GLN A 354 80.07 25.11 -46.39
N GLU A 355 80.98 25.74 -47.13
CA GLU A 355 82.05 25.03 -47.86
C GLU A 355 83.04 24.34 -46.90
N TYR A 356 83.38 24.98 -45.78
CA TYR A 356 84.23 24.36 -44.75
C TYR A 356 83.58 23.15 -44.07
N HIS A 357 82.26 23.19 -43.81
CA HIS A 357 81.53 22.04 -43.28
C HIS A 357 81.60 20.82 -44.23
N ALA A 358 81.56 21.03 -45.55
CA ALA A 358 81.69 19.96 -46.54
C ALA A 358 83.10 19.32 -46.57
N GLN A 359 84.15 20.05 -46.16
CA GLN A 359 85.50 19.50 -46.02
C GLN A 359 85.65 18.70 -44.71
N LEU A 360 85.11 19.19 -43.60
CA LEU A 360 85.08 18.49 -42.30
C LEU A 360 84.40 17.11 -42.40
N GLY A 361 83.31 17.00 -43.16
CA GLY A 361 82.65 15.72 -43.43
C GLY A 361 83.55 14.64 -44.04
N LYS A 362 84.57 15.02 -44.82
CA LYS A 362 85.54 14.08 -45.40
C LYS A 362 86.58 13.58 -44.40
N GLN A 363 86.93 14.37 -43.38
CA GLN A 363 87.84 13.93 -42.32
C GLN A 363 87.14 13.01 -41.30
N LEU A 364 85.84 13.23 -41.02
CA LEU A 364 85.06 12.29 -40.21
C LEU A 364 85.06 10.87 -40.80
N ALA A 365 84.98 10.73 -42.12
CA ALA A 365 85.10 9.45 -42.81
C ALA A 365 86.50 8.80 -42.76
N GLN A 366 87.54 9.52 -42.33
CA GLN A 366 88.85 8.93 -42.02
C GLN A 366 88.94 8.49 -40.56
N ASN A 367 88.23 9.16 -39.64
CA ASN A 367 88.18 8.73 -38.23
C ASN A 367 87.42 7.41 -38.07
N THR A 368 86.35 7.18 -38.85
CA THR A 368 85.67 5.87 -38.85
C THR A 368 86.58 4.71 -39.27
N LEU A 369 87.61 4.96 -40.10
CA LEU A 369 88.63 3.96 -40.46
C LEU A 369 89.60 3.65 -39.29
N LEU A 370 89.66 4.51 -38.28
CA LEU A 370 90.38 4.28 -37.02
C LEU A 370 89.46 3.60 -36.00
N ASP A 371 88.16 3.91 -36.00
CA ASP A 371 87.16 3.15 -35.23
C ASP A 371 87.08 1.68 -35.71
N ASP A 372 87.16 1.42 -37.03
CA ASP A 372 87.30 0.06 -37.59
C ASP A 372 88.54 -0.70 -37.06
N ARG A 373 89.55 0.03 -36.57
CA ARG A 373 90.78 -0.52 -35.96
C ARG A 373 90.69 -0.65 -34.44
N ILE A 374 89.76 0.07 -33.81
CA ILE A 374 89.25 -0.22 -32.46
C ILE A 374 88.33 -1.45 -32.52
N ALA A 375 87.69 -1.71 -33.68
CA ALA A 375 86.70 -2.75 -34.00
C ALA A 375 87.28 -4.07 -34.64
N SER A 376 88.26 -4.81 -34.15
CA SER A 376 88.86 -4.92 -32.82
C SER A 376 89.71 -6.22 -32.81
N LEU A 377 90.78 -6.47 -32.05
CA LEU A 377 91.11 -6.15 -30.65
C LEU A 377 90.19 -6.90 -29.66
N GLU A 378 88.97 -6.44 -29.43
CA GLU A 378 87.87 -7.23 -28.87
C GLU A 378 87.58 -8.52 -29.67
N GLN A 379 87.72 -8.60 -31.00
CA GLN A 379 87.51 -9.87 -31.71
C GLN A 379 88.55 -10.92 -31.29
N THR A 380 89.81 -10.50 -31.13
CA THR A 380 90.87 -11.33 -30.57
C THR A 380 90.66 -11.65 -29.08
N GLN A 381 89.99 -10.78 -28.33
CA GLN A 381 89.53 -11.05 -26.95
C GLN A 381 88.40 -12.10 -26.94
N ALA A 382 87.38 -11.94 -27.78
CA ALA A 382 86.18 -12.76 -27.81
C ALA A 382 86.45 -14.23 -28.16
N GLN A 383 87.50 -14.55 -28.92
CA GLN A 383 87.90 -15.94 -29.19
C GLN A 383 88.98 -16.49 -28.25
N LEU A 384 89.70 -15.65 -27.49
CA LEU A 384 90.34 -16.10 -26.24
C LEU A 384 89.26 -16.53 -25.24
N GLU A 385 88.15 -15.80 -25.13
CA GLU A 385 87.00 -16.18 -24.31
C GLU A 385 86.28 -17.44 -24.85
N ALA A 386 86.07 -17.58 -26.16
CA ALA A 386 85.44 -18.77 -26.75
C ALA A 386 86.24 -20.07 -26.50
N SER A 387 87.58 -19.99 -26.50
CA SER A 387 88.48 -21.08 -26.11
C SER A 387 88.24 -21.58 -24.68
N ILE A 388 87.86 -20.67 -23.78
CA ILE A 388 87.56 -20.97 -22.37
C ILE A 388 86.14 -21.53 -22.22
N VAL A 389 85.15 -20.96 -22.92
CA VAL A 389 83.72 -21.28 -22.71
C VAL A 389 83.30 -22.62 -23.32
N SER A 390 83.71 -22.95 -24.56
CA SER A 390 83.19 -24.13 -25.29
C SER A 390 83.45 -25.47 -24.55
N CYS A 391 84.59 -25.55 -23.84
CA CYS A 391 84.95 -26.68 -22.97
C CYS A 391 83.93 -26.94 -21.83
N TRP A 392 83.05 -25.98 -21.55
CA TRP A 392 82.01 -26.06 -20.52
C TRP A 392 80.67 -26.57 -21.08
N MET A 393 80.21 -26.03 -22.21
CA MET A 393 78.86 -26.31 -22.76
C MET A 393 78.69 -27.72 -23.35
N HIS A 394 79.80 -28.38 -23.73
CA HIS A 394 79.84 -29.82 -24.01
C HIS A 394 79.28 -30.69 -22.86
N SER A 395 79.18 -30.15 -21.65
CA SER A 395 78.70 -30.83 -20.44
C SER A 395 77.19 -30.69 -20.18
N PHE A 396 76.47 -29.82 -20.93
CA PHE A 396 75.17 -29.31 -20.46
C PHE A 396 73.94 -29.96 -21.14
N TRP A 397 73.39 -29.37 -22.20
CA TRP A 397 71.95 -29.53 -22.51
C TRP A 397 71.51 -30.65 -23.45
N ALA A 398 72.03 -31.84 -23.15
CA ALA A 398 71.32 -33.10 -23.33
C ALA A 398 70.09 -33.23 -22.35
N TRP A 399 69.32 -32.15 -22.11
CA TRP A 399 68.41 -32.04 -20.94
C TRP A 399 66.94 -31.63 -21.23
N THR A 400 66.60 -30.87 -22.28
CA THR A 400 65.26 -30.21 -22.39
C THR A 400 64.30 -30.69 -23.49
N THR A 401 64.50 -31.87 -24.05
CA THR A 401 63.64 -32.52 -25.07
C THR A 401 62.23 -32.92 -24.57
N ARG A 402 61.32 -31.95 -24.26
CA ARG A 402 60.14 -32.20 -23.39
C ARG A 402 58.72 -31.66 -23.76
N PHE A 403 58.49 -30.53 -24.44
CA PHE A 403 57.14 -29.88 -24.60
C PHE A 403 56.84 -29.35 -26.05
N LYS A 404 55.62 -29.23 -26.64
CA LYS A 404 54.16 -29.28 -26.29
C LYS A 404 53.49 -27.95 -25.86
N GLY A 405 52.39 -27.41 -26.46
CA GLY A 405 51.81 -27.57 -27.81
C GLY A 405 50.25 -27.38 -27.97
N ARG A 406 49.78 -26.57 -28.96
CA ARG A 406 48.37 -26.37 -29.46
C ARG A 406 47.45 -25.48 -28.56
N ARG A 407 46.21 -25.02 -28.89
CA ARG A 407 45.22 -25.28 -29.99
C ARG A 407 44.14 -24.14 -30.16
N SER A 408 43.59 -23.97 -31.38
CA SER A 408 42.19 -23.51 -31.75
C SER A 408 41.68 -22.04 -31.56
N LYS A 409 40.54 -21.73 -32.23
CA LYS A 409 39.73 -20.46 -32.24
C LYS A 409 38.26 -20.75 -32.64
N PRO A 410 37.33 -19.83 -32.32
CA PRO A 410 36.25 -19.33 -33.21
C PRO A 410 35.99 -17.80 -33.07
N GLN A 411 35.08 -17.07 -33.75
CA GLN A 411 34.55 -17.10 -35.13
C GLN A 411 34.14 -15.66 -35.61
N LEU A 412 32.85 -15.35 -35.86
CA LEU A 412 32.26 -14.16 -36.53
C LEU A 412 31.04 -13.64 -35.70
N VAL A 413 30.53 -12.39 -35.70
CA VAL A 413 30.33 -11.34 -36.75
C VAL A 413 29.11 -11.67 -37.67
N GLU A 414 28.16 -10.81 -38.04
CA GLU A 414 27.92 -9.33 -37.97
C GLU A 414 26.42 -9.08 -37.56
N GLY A 415 25.79 -7.90 -37.40
CA GLY A 415 26.17 -6.47 -37.44
C GLY A 415 25.10 -5.57 -38.11
N ASN A 416 24.49 -4.60 -37.40
CA ASN A 416 23.49 -3.63 -37.94
C ASN A 416 23.27 -2.43 -36.98
N MET A 417 23.36 -1.15 -37.42
CA MET A 417 23.01 0.03 -36.59
C MET A 417 22.90 1.35 -37.39
N GLU A 418 21.78 2.05 -37.28
CA GLU A 418 21.67 3.51 -37.46
C GLU A 418 21.64 4.19 -36.08
N LEU A 419 22.22 5.39 -35.93
CA LEU A 419 21.81 6.34 -34.89
C LEU A 419 22.23 7.79 -35.26
N LYS A 420 21.53 8.77 -34.68
CA LYS A 420 21.58 10.19 -35.09
C LYS A 420 22.63 11.01 -34.34
N THR A 421 23.05 12.11 -34.95
CA THR A 421 23.99 13.08 -34.40
C THR A 421 23.38 14.03 -33.37
N TYR A 422 24.21 14.39 -32.40
CA TYR A 422 24.19 15.57 -31.52
C TYR A 422 25.67 15.92 -31.27
N ALA A 423 26.09 17.19 -31.11
CA ALA A 423 25.38 18.47 -31.20
C ALA A 423 26.32 19.52 -31.83
#